data_AF-A0A444K1K9-F1
#
_entry.id   AF-A0A444K1K9-F1
#
_cell.length_a   1.000
_cell.length_b   1.000
_cell.length_c   1.000
_cell.angle_alpha   90.00
_cell.angle_beta   90.00
_cell.angle_gamma   90.00
#
_symmetry.space_group_name_H-M   'P 1'
#
loop_
_entity.id
_entity.type
_entity.pdbx_description
1 polymer ?
#
loop_
_entity_poly.entity_id
_entity_poly.type
_entity_poly.pdbx_seq_one_letter_code
_entity_poly.pdbx_strand_id
1 'polypeptide(L)'
;MSEAQPLIRVIGFKQSYEKLPVKGDPVKEKCDIKGYKLDASGRRILELQPEDWVTYSPSHSPLNTRTTERVRHLLPDPSLMGEDQDGEKLRFMTARWNQIEPAYAAFKSGQEIPLNGTALAAWSGVTPEQAEVLRTAGIRTVEEVRDLTDGQLDRVRLPNMRDLRK
;
A
#
# COMPACT_ATOMS: atom_id res chain seq x y z
N MET A 1 -18.77 -18.12 11.05
CA MET A 1 -17.33 -18.35 10.91
C MET A 1 -16.70 -17.00 10.61
N SER A 2 -15.89 -16.44 11.51
CA SER A 2 -15.32 -15.10 11.31
C SER A 2 -14.16 -15.20 10.32
N GLU A 3 -14.40 -14.82 9.07
CA GLU A 3 -13.32 -14.67 8.11
C GLU A 3 -12.28 -13.67 8.65
N ALA A 4 -11.03 -14.11 8.67
CA ALA A 4 -9.93 -13.34 9.22
C ALA A 4 -9.79 -12.02 8.44
N GLN A 5 -9.90 -10.90 9.14
CA GLN A 5 -9.61 -9.59 8.54
C GLN A 5 -8.22 -9.63 7.90
N PRO A 6 -8.05 -9.09 6.68
CA PRO A 6 -6.76 -9.12 6.02
C PRO A 6 -5.78 -8.25 6.81
N LEU A 7 -4.84 -8.87 7.53
CA LEU A 7 -3.73 -8.17 8.15
C LEU A 7 -2.71 -7.85 7.05
N ILE A 8 -2.56 -6.56 6.77
CA ILE A 8 -1.74 -6.01 5.72
C ILE A 8 -0.71 -5.08 6.34
N ARG A 9 0.49 -5.12 5.77
CA ARG A 9 1.60 -4.26 6.15
C ARG A 9 1.99 -3.38 4.97
N VAL A 10 1.94 -2.07 5.19
CA VAL A 10 2.33 -1.07 4.20
C VAL A 10 3.86 -0.98 4.17
N ILE A 11 4.44 -1.22 3.00
CA ILE A 11 5.88 -1.15 2.77
C ILE A 11 6.24 0.26 2.29
N GLY A 12 5.41 0.89 1.48
CA GLY A 12 5.69 2.25 1.03
C GLY A 12 4.72 2.77 0.00
N PHE A 13 4.90 4.04 -0.34
CA PHE A 13 4.18 4.71 -1.40
C PHE A 13 5.17 5.26 -2.42
N LYS A 14 4.71 5.36 -3.68
CA LYS A 14 5.41 6.07 -4.74
C LYS A 14 4.39 6.85 -5.57
N GLN A 15 4.80 7.98 -6.12
CA GLN A 15 3.99 8.75 -7.06
C GLN A 15 4.62 8.65 -8.45
N SER A 16 3.85 8.25 -9.46
CA SER A 16 4.22 8.35 -10.88
C SER A 16 3.41 9.46 -11.55
N TYR A 17 3.81 9.87 -12.75
CA TYR A 17 3.03 10.75 -13.60
C TYR A 17 2.61 9.97 -14.84
N GLU A 18 1.31 9.80 -15.03
CA GLU A 18 0.74 9.00 -16.12
C GLU A 18 -0.25 9.83 -16.93
N LYS A 19 -0.33 9.58 -18.24
CA LYS A 19 -1.35 10.19 -19.10
C LYS A 19 -2.67 9.46 -18.88
N LEU A 20 -3.55 10.06 -18.09
CA LEU A 20 -4.81 9.46 -17.67
C LEU A 20 -6.01 10.27 -18.18
N PRO A 21 -7.16 9.62 -18.41
CA PRO A 21 -8.40 10.32 -18.74
C PRO A 21 -8.79 11.33 -17.66
N VAL A 22 -9.17 12.53 -18.07
CA VAL A 22 -9.57 13.59 -17.14
C VAL A 22 -11.08 13.54 -16.95
N LYS A 23 -11.54 13.56 -15.68
CA LYS A 23 -12.96 13.74 -15.39
C LYS A 23 -13.38 15.19 -15.67
N GLY A 24 -14.51 15.36 -16.33
CA GLY A 24 -15.09 16.67 -16.62
C GLY A 24 -16.37 16.93 -15.87
N ASP A 25 -16.82 18.18 -15.89
CA ASP A 25 -18.16 18.56 -15.44
C ASP A 25 -19.16 18.21 -16.56
N PRO A 26 -20.05 17.22 -16.37
CA PRO A 26 -20.98 16.78 -17.40
C PRO A 26 -21.96 17.87 -17.84
N VAL A 27 -22.16 18.92 -17.03
CA VAL A 27 -23.07 20.02 -17.31
C VAL A 27 -22.43 21.06 -18.23
N LYS A 28 -21.11 21.25 -18.13
CA LYS A 28 -20.37 22.30 -18.85
C LYS A 28 -19.54 21.76 -20.02
N GLU A 29 -19.15 20.49 -19.96
CA GLU A 29 -18.17 19.89 -20.85
C GLU A 29 -18.72 18.61 -21.49
N LYS A 30 -18.27 18.32 -22.71
CA LYS A 30 -18.65 17.08 -23.41
C LYS A 30 -17.96 15.90 -22.71
N CYS A 31 -18.73 15.11 -21.97
CA CYS A 31 -18.24 13.95 -21.23
C CYS A 31 -18.82 12.64 -21.77
N ASP A 32 -18.12 11.53 -21.54
CA ASP A 32 -18.67 10.19 -21.78
C ASP A 32 -19.59 9.72 -20.63
N ILE A 33 -20.17 8.53 -20.78
CA ILE A 33 -21.05 7.91 -19.77
C ILE A 33 -20.38 7.69 -18.40
N LYS A 34 -19.04 7.72 -18.34
CA LYS A 34 -18.25 7.58 -17.11
C LYS A 34 -17.75 8.93 -16.58
N GLY A 35 -18.15 10.05 -17.20
CA GLY A 35 -17.80 11.41 -16.80
C GLY A 35 -16.42 11.88 -17.27
N TYR A 36 -15.79 11.21 -18.25
CA TYR A 36 -14.49 11.64 -18.79
C TYR A 36 -14.65 12.63 -19.94
N LYS A 37 -13.82 13.68 -19.95
CA LYS A 37 -13.82 14.70 -21.01
C LYS A 37 -13.50 14.08 -22.37
N LEU A 38 -14.23 14.51 -23.38
CA LEU A 38 -14.07 14.10 -24.76
C LEU A 38 -13.50 15.24 -25.61
N ASP A 39 -12.60 14.91 -26.53
CA ASP A 39 -12.13 15.82 -27.56
C ASP A 39 -13.19 16.04 -28.66
N ALA A 40 -12.88 16.91 -29.62
CA ALA A 40 -13.76 17.19 -30.76
C ALA A 40 -14.07 15.93 -31.60
N SER A 41 -13.18 14.93 -31.57
CA SER A 41 -13.32 13.65 -32.27
C SER A 41 -14.03 12.57 -31.43
N GLY A 42 -14.45 12.87 -30.20
CA GLY A 42 -15.12 11.94 -29.30
C GLY A 42 -14.19 10.96 -28.56
N ARG A 43 -12.88 11.19 -28.54
CA ARG A 43 -11.90 10.41 -27.77
C ARG A 43 -11.68 11.04 -26.40
N ARG A 44 -11.33 10.23 -25.39
CA ARG A 44 -11.03 10.74 -24.05
C ARG A 44 -9.77 11.60 -24.06
N ILE A 45 -9.85 12.78 -23.46
CA ILE A 45 -8.70 13.66 -23.26
C ILE A 45 -7.80 13.03 -22.18
N LEU A 46 -6.53 12.82 -22.54
CA LEU A 46 -5.50 12.28 -21.65
C LEU A 46 -4.57 13.40 -21.23
N GLU A 47 -4.48 13.67 -19.93
CA GLU A 47 -3.54 14.63 -19.36
C GLU A 47 -2.59 13.94 -18.40
N LEU A 48 -1.39 14.52 -18.24
CA LEU A 48 -0.40 14.04 -17.30
C LEU A 48 -0.90 14.32 -15.88
N GLN A 49 -1.27 13.27 -15.16
CA GLN A 49 -1.80 13.35 -13.80
C GLN A 49 -0.90 12.59 -12.83
N PRO A 50 -0.72 13.08 -11.59
CA PRO A 50 -0.04 12.32 -10.55
C PRO A 50 -0.88 11.08 -10.19
N GLU A 51 -0.24 9.92 -10.17
CA GLU A 51 -0.83 8.64 -9.78
C GLU A 51 -0.08 8.09 -8.58
N ASP A 52 -0.80 7.87 -7.49
CA ASP A 52 -0.27 7.35 -6.25
C ASP A 52 -0.37 5.82 -6.21
N TRP A 53 0.73 5.17 -5.85
CA TRP A 53 0.85 3.73 -5.72
C TRP A 53 1.21 3.36 -4.30
N VAL A 54 0.66 2.25 -3.82
CA VAL A 54 1.05 1.64 -2.55
C VAL A 54 1.67 0.27 -2.81
N THR A 55 2.76 -0.02 -2.10
CA THR A 55 3.32 -1.35 -1.99
C THR A 55 3.01 -1.88 -0.60
N TYR A 56 2.36 -3.04 -0.53
CA TYR A 56 2.00 -3.69 0.72
C TYR A 56 2.17 -5.20 0.62
N SER A 57 2.15 -5.86 1.77
CA SER A 57 2.30 -7.31 1.89
C SER A 57 1.36 -7.87 2.95
N PRO A 58 0.91 -9.12 2.85
CA PRO A 58 0.24 -9.80 3.96
C PRO A 58 1.16 -9.83 5.19
N SER A 59 0.63 -9.56 6.39
CA SER A 59 1.44 -9.46 7.62
C SER A 59 2.16 -10.76 7.97
N HIS A 60 1.61 -11.91 7.59
CA HIS A 60 2.26 -13.22 7.78
C HIS A 60 3.32 -13.55 6.72
N SER A 61 3.47 -12.72 5.66
CA SER A 61 4.40 -12.97 4.55
C SER A 61 5.03 -11.70 3.96
N PRO A 62 5.61 -10.79 4.76
CA PRO A 62 6.12 -9.50 4.29
C PRO A 62 7.24 -9.58 3.25
N LEU A 63 8.02 -10.66 3.27
CA LEU A 63 9.18 -10.83 2.38
C LEU A 63 8.86 -11.55 1.07
N ASN A 64 7.82 -12.39 1.03
CA ASN A 64 7.60 -13.30 -0.11
C ASN A 64 6.53 -12.80 -1.07
N THR A 65 5.60 -11.98 -0.58
CA THR A 65 4.47 -11.50 -1.36
C THR A 65 4.34 -10.00 -1.17
N ARG A 66 4.78 -9.26 -2.19
CA ARG A 66 4.61 -7.81 -2.27
C ARG A 66 3.65 -7.49 -3.40
N THR A 67 2.57 -6.80 -3.06
CA THR A 67 1.59 -6.29 -4.02
C THR A 67 1.85 -4.80 -4.19
N THR A 68 1.95 -4.34 -5.44
CA THR A 68 1.98 -2.91 -5.77
C THR A 68 0.73 -2.59 -6.55
N GLU A 69 -0.11 -1.72 -6.00
CA GLU A 69 -1.41 -1.38 -6.56
C GLU A 69 -1.63 0.13 -6.51
N ARG A 70 -2.50 0.63 -7.40
CA ARG A 70 -2.86 2.05 -7.43
C ARG A 70 -3.77 2.36 -6.24
N VAL A 71 -3.50 3.47 -5.56
CA VAL A 71 -4.28 3.88 -4.39
C VAL A 71 -5.75 4.08 -4.77
N ARG A 72 -6.04 4.64 -5.95
CA ARG A 72 -7.43 4.81 -6.42
C ARG A 72 -8.23 3.51 -6.61
N HIS A 73 -7.55 2.36 -6.74
CA HIS A 73 -8.21 1.05 -6.84
C HIS A 73 -8.49 0.43 -5.48
N LEU A 74 -7.81 0.92 -4.44
CA LEU A 74 -7.97 0.47 -3.07
C LEU A 74 -9.00 1.28 -2.28
N LEU A 75 -9.39 2.46 -2.78
CA LEU A 75 -10.48 3.23 -2.22
C LEU A 75 -11.80 2.44 -2.34
N PRO A 76 -12.47 2.14 -1.21
CA PRO A 76 -13.74 1.43 -1.24
C PRO A 76 -14.81 2.36 -1.84
N ASP A 77 -15.22 2.07 -3.08
CA ASP A 77 -16.30 2.79 -3.76
C ASP A 77 -17.51 1.87 -3.94
N PRO A 78 -18.61 2.06 -3.18
CA PRO A 78 -19.81 1.24 -3.29
C PRO A 78 -20.40 1.20 -4.70
N SER A 79 -20.22 2.26 -5.50
CA SER A 79 -20.76 2.34 -6.87
C SER A 79 -20.00 1.46 -7.87
N LEU A 80 -18.77 1.07 -7.56
CA LEU A 80 -17.91 0.23 -8.40
C LEU A 80 -17.95 -1.26 -7.99
N MET A 81 -18.69 -1.62 -6.94
CA MET A 81 -18.64 -2.97 -6.35
C MET A 81 -19.63 -3.99 -6.95
N GLY A 82 -20.49 -3.60 -7.89
CA GLY A 82 -21.39 -4.51 -8.60
C GLY A 82 -22.44 -5.18 -7.69
N GLU A 83 -22.91 -6.37 -8.06
CA GLU A 83 -23.81 -7.21 -7.23
C GLU A 83 -23.02 -7.88 -6.09
N ASP A 84 -22.58 -7.10 -5.10
CA ASP A 84 -21.98 -7.60 -3.86
C ASP A 84 -23.11 -8.10 -2.94
N GLN A 85 -23.69 -9.26 -3.26
CA GLN A 85 -24.93 -9.78 -2.64
C GLN A 85 -24.89 -9.79 -1.10
N ASP A 86 -23.70 -9.99 -0.51
CA ASP A 86 -23.48 -10.03 0.95
C ASP A 86 -22.57 -8.90 1.49
N GLY A 87 -22.14 -7.95 0.63
CA GLY A 87 -21.23 -6.87 1.02
C GLY A 87 -19.82 -7.34 1.42
N GLU A 88 -19.46 -8.59 1.13
CA GLU A 88 -18.23 -9.24 1.59
C GLU A 88 -17.01 -8.58 0.95
N LYS A 89 -17.08 -8.31 -0.35
CA LYS A 89 -15.99 -7.66 -1.10
C LYS A 89 -15.79 -6.23 -0.62
N LEU A 90 -16.88 -5.48 -0.41
CA LEU A 90 -16.82 -4.14 0.14
C LEU A 90 -16.21 -4.13 1.55
N ARG A 91 -16.60 -5.06 2.42
CA ARG A 91 -16.04 -5.19 3.78
C ARG A 91 -14.55 -5.50 3.75
N PHE A 92 -14.12 -6.41 2.87
CA PHE A 92 -12.71 -6.76 2.70
C PHE A 92 -11.87 -5.59 2.19
N MET A 93 -12.34 -4.88 1.16
CA MET A 93 -11.68 -3.70 0.61
C MET A 93 -11.62 -2.56 1.63
N THR A 94 -12.70 -2.35 2.39
CA THR A 94 -12.74 -1.37 3.48
C THR A 94 -11.75 -1.72 4.59
N ALA A 95 -11.70 -2.98 5.03
CA ALA A 95 -10.75 -3.42 6.04
C ALA A 95 -9.29 -3.25 5.58
N ARG A 96 -9.00 -3.50 4.31
CA ARG A 96 -7.70 -3.23 3.68
C ARG A 96 -7.39 -1.74 3.66
N TRP A 97 -8.34 -0.91 3.20
CA TRP A 97 -8.16 0.54 3.13
C TRP A 97 -7.91 1.14 4.51
N ASN A 98 -8.65 0.74 5.54
CA ASN A 98 -8.49 1.23 6.91
C ASN A 98 -7.07 1.03 7.48
N GLN A 99 -6.33 0.03 6.98
CA GLN A 99 -4.92 -0.19 7.37
C GLN A 99 -3.93 0.65 6.54
N ILE A 100 -4.30 1.00 5.30
CA ILE A 100 -3.46 1.75 4.37
C ILE A 100 -3.64 3.26 4.52
N GLU A 101 -4.87 3.71 4.80
CA GLU A 101 -5.28 5.11 4.86
C GLU A 101 -4.41 5.98 5.79
N PRO A 102 -4.08 5.58 7.03
CA PRO A 102 -3.25 6.40 7.91
C PRO A 102 -1.85 6.61 7.35
N ALA A 103 -1.27 5.56 6.78
CA ALA A 103 0.05 5.60 6.16
C ALA A 103 0.04 6.45 4.88
N TYR A 104 -1.07 6.41 4.12
CA TYR A 104 -1.25 7.23 2.94
C TYR A 104 -1.42 8.71 3.28
N ALA A 105 -2.18 9.04 4.33
CA ALA A 105 -2.32 10.41 4.83
C ALA A 105 -0.97 10.98 5.31
N ALA A 106 -0.16 10.17 6.00
CA ALA A 106 1.21 10.53 6.38
C ALA A 106 2.08 10.79 5.15
N PHE A 107 2.03 9.91 4.14
CA PHE A 107 2.73 10.10 2.87
C PHE A 107 2.34 11.41 2.17
N LYS A 108 1.04 11.72 2.06
CA LYS A 108 0.56 12.96 1.41
C LYS A 108 0.91 14.22 2.21
N SER A 109 1.08 14.11 3.53
CA SER A 109 1.55 15.23 4.38
C SER A 109 3.07 15.35 4.45
N GLY A 110 3.81 14.49 3.72
CA GLY A 110 5.27 14.49 3.70
C GLY A 110 5.90 14.00 5.00
N GLN A 111 5.13 13.35 5.88
CA GLN A 111 5.65 12.71 7.08
C GLN A 111 6.27 11.36 6.71
N GLU A 112 7.33 10.95 7.42
CA GLU A 112 7.81 9.58 7.32
C GLU A 112 6.68 8.63 7.71
N ILE A 113 6.47 7.61 6.88
CA ILE A 113 5.41 6.62 7.07
C ILE A 113 5.53 6.05 8.48
N PRO A 114 4.44 6.00 9.28
CA PRO A 114 4.47 5.45 10.62
C PRO A 114 5.04 4.04 10.56
N LEU A 115 6.21 3.89 11.14
CA LEU A 115 6.79 2.61 11.43
C LEU A 115 5.91 2.02 12.54
N ASN A 116 5.18 0.94 12.25
CA ASN A 116 4.41 0.24 13.27
C ASN A 116 5.42 -0.40 14.24
N GLY A 117 5.74 0.34 15.30
CA GLY A 117 6.67 -0.08 16.35
C GLY A 117 7.97 0.71 16.41
N THR A 118 8.96 0.16 17.11
CA THR A 118 10.24 0.83 17.37
C THR A 118 11.10 0.83 16.11
N ALA A 119 11.49 2.02 15.62
CA ALA A 119 12.36 2.14 14.45
C ALA A 119 13.68 1.40 14.67
N LEU A 120 14.14 0.63 13.68
CA LEU A 120 15.43 -0.07 13.76
C LEU A 120 16.61 0.89 13.98
N ALA A 121 16.53 2.11 13.46
CA ALA A 121 17.56 3.13 13.67
C ALA A 121 17.67 3.59 15.14
N ALA A 122 16.61 3.43 15.93
CA ALA A 122 16.57 3.76 17.35
C ALA A 122 16.79 2.53 18.26
N TRP A 123 16.91 1.32 17.68
CA TRP A 123 17.07 0.09 18.43
C TRP A 123 18.56 -0.23 18.66
N SER A 124 18.99 -0.28 19.92
CA SER A 124 20.36 -0.62 20.29
C SER A 124 20.77 -2.07 19.99
N GLY A 125 19.83 -2.92 19.55
CA GLY A 125 20.09 -4.31 19.20
C GLY A 125 20.72 -4.52 17.83
N VAL A 126 20.75 -3.50 16.97
CA VAL A 126 21.35 -3.56 15.62
C VAL A 126 22.28 -2.38 15.37
N THR A 127 23.32 -2.62 14.56
CA THR A 127 24.14 -1.51 14.04
C THR A 127 23.40 -0.76 12.92
N PRO A 128 23.79 0.47 12.58
CA PRO A 128 23.20 1.21 11.47
C PRO A 128 23.26 0.46 10.13
N GLU A 129 24.34 -0.28 9.87
CA GLU A 129 24.51 -1.10 8.67
C GLU A 129 23.54 -2.28 8.67
N GLN A 130 23.32 -2.91 9.82
CA GLN A 130 22.35 -3.99 9.98
C GLN A 130 20.91 -3.48 9.80
N ALA A 131 20.59 -2.30 10.33
CA ALA A 131 19.33 -1.62 10.11
C ALA A 131 19.08 -1.30 8.63
N GLU A 132 20.13 -0.99 7.86
CA GLU A 132 20.02 -0.79 6.41
C GLU A 132 19.74 -2.08 5.64
N VAL A 133 20.40 -3.19 6.00
CA VAL A 133 20.13 -4.51 5.41
C VAL A 133 18.69 -4.94 5.70
N LEU A 134 18.21 -4.73 6.92
CA LEU A 134 16.82 -4.98 7.31
C LEU A 134 15.85 -4.07 6.53
N ARG A 135 16.15 -2.77 6.39
CA ARG A 135 15.35 -1.84 5.56
C ARG A 135 15.29 -2.27 4.11
N THR A 136 16.39 -2.75 3.54
CA THR A 136 16.47 -3.27 2.17
C THR A 136 15.60 -4.52 2.02
N ALA A 137 15.55 -5.36 3.06
CA ALA A 137 14.62 -6.48 3.15
C ALA A 137 13.15 -6.04 3.41
N GLY A 138 12.89 -4.76 3.66
CA GLY A 138 11.55 -4.21 3.96
C GLY A 138 11.13 -4.37 5.42
N ILE A 139 12.08 -4.61 6.32
CA ILE A 139 11.92 -4.65 7.77
C ILE A 139 12.43 -3.32 8.32
N ARG A 140 11.60 -2.61 9.06
CA ARG A 140 11.83 -1.24 9.49
C ARG A 140 11.64 -1.05 11.00
N THR A 141 10.99 -2.00 11.69
CA THR A 141 10.83 -1.97 13.14
C THR A 141 11.27 -3.25 13.85
N VAL A 142 11.43 -3.15 15.17
CA VAL A 142 11.82 -4.27 16.05
C VAL A 142 10.74 -5.36 16.10
N GLU A 143 9.48 -4.95 16.16
CA GLU A 143 8.30 -5.82 16.18
C GLU A 143 8.23 -6.64 14.89
N GLU A 144 8.63 -6.02 13.77
CA GLU A 144 8.72 -6.66 12.49
C GLU A 144 9.88 -7.66 12.39
N VAL A 145 10.95 -7.50 13.17
CA VAL A 145 12.03 -8.49 13.33
C VAL A 145 11.53 -9.67 14.17
N ARG A 146 10.81 -9.39 15.28
CA ARG A 146 10.22 -10.39 16.16
C ARG A 146 9.24 -11.31 15.41
N ASP A 147 8.43 -10.73 14.52
CA ASP A 147 7.36 -11.46 13.83
C ASP A 147 7.87 -12.25 12.58
N LEU A 148 9.18 -12.30 12.33
CA LEU A 148 9.76 -13.06 11.23
C LEU A 148 9.67 -14.57 11.46
N THR A 149 9.16 -15.27 10.45
CA THR A 149 9.18 -16.74 10.39
C THR A 149 10.60 -17.28 10.10
N ASP A 150 10.89 -18.53 10.46
CA ASP A 150 12.21 -19.12 10.25
C ASP A 150 12.66 -19.08 8.77
N GLY A 151 11.74 -19.36 7.83
CA GLY A 151 12.03 -19.28 6.39
C GLY A 151 12.18 -17.85 5.85
N GLN A 152 11.80 -16.83 6.63
CA GLN A 152 12.06 -15.42 6.32
C GLN A 152 13.42 -14.97 6.85
N LEU A 153 13.83 -15.47 8.03
CA LEU A 153 15.16 -15.22 8.59
C LEU A 153 16.26 -15.68 7.61
N ASP A 154 16.09 -16.84 6.98
CA ASP A 154 17.06 -17.38 6.02
C ASP A 154 17.17 -16.54 4.72
N ARG A 155 16.16 -15.72 4.39
CA ARG A 155 16.20 -14.81 3.23
C ARG A 155 16.88 -13.48 3.53
N VAL A 156 16.87 -13.05 4.79
CA VAL A 156 17.58 -11.85 5.21
C VAL A 156 19.07 -12.18 5.27
N ARG A 157 19.87 -11.55 4.41
CA ARG A 157 21.33 -11.78 4.32
C ARG A 157 22.08 -11.07 5.47
N LEU A 158 21.70 -11.38 6.70
CA LEU A 158 22.26 -10.79 7.90
C LEU A 158 22.67 -11.90 8.88
N PRO A 159 23.92 -11.92 9.38
CA PRO A 159 24.33 -12.87 10.39
C PRO A 159 23.54 -12.65 11.70
N ASN A 160 23.31 -13.73 12.45
CA ASN A 160 22.67 -13.72 13.77
C ASN A 160 21.20 -13.25 13.82
N MET A 161 20.46 -13.30 12.70
CA MET A 161 19.03 -12.98 12.64
C MET A 161 18.16 -13.75 13.64
N ARG A 162 18.55 -14.99 13.98
CA ARG A 162 17.85 -15.81 14.99
C ARG A 162 18.00 -15.27 16.40
N ASP A 163 19.12 -14.63 16.71
CA ASP A 163 19.35 -14.01 18.02
C ASP A 163 18.68 -12.65 18.11
N LEU A 164 18.61 -11.91 16.99
CA LEU A 164 17.88 -10.65 16.89
C LEU A 164 16.36 -10.77 17.04
N ARG A 165 15.79 -11.96 16.79
CA ARG A 165 14.34 -12.21 16.95
C ARG A 165 13.92 -12.43 18.41
N LYS A 166 14.85 -12.81 19.30
CA LYS A 166 14.57 -13.17 20.70
C LYS A 166 14.22 -11.94 21.53
#